data_AF-A0A143Y8N6-F1
#
_entry.id   AF-A0A143Y8N6-F1
#
_cell.length_a   1.000
_cell.length_b   1.000
_cell.length_c   1.000
_cell.angle_alpha   90.00
_cell.angle_beta   90.00
_cell.angle_gamma   90.00
#
_symmetry.space_group_name_H-M   'P 1'
#
loop_
_entity.id
_entity.type
_entity.pdbx_description
1 polymer ?
#
loop_
_entity_poly.entity_id
_entity_poly.type
_entity_poly.pdbx_seq_one_letter_code
_entity_poly.pdbx_strand_id
1 'polypeptide(L)'
;MEVLTIKEKAIHLLSRLVEDIILPVVLVSFCVVYWSSYLFKDKYEVCEKIFNFFIADLGYYLVYTDGSIVTVATVFIGIYFSIYTMLTSIQTDSVLSNLGRKNFQKLLSILGTGFIFSFSYTLYSIFFIKSYEVNKQTTVFFLLFFLILFMTSAFQFGVIIYIILKHDIVKTIEEIEERRLRELKNATLMYKLEDFLDKEKNKEDYQRAREISNHLRNPPSN
;
A
#
# COMPACT_ATOMS: atom_id res chain seq x y z
N MET A 1 8.89 2.02 23.05
CA MET A 1 9.11 3.26 22.27
C MET A 1 10.24 3.13 21.24
N GLU A 2 11.31 2.35 21.48
CA GLU A 2 12.44 2.21 20.54
C GLU A 2 12.17 1.35 19.28
N VAL A 3 11.18 0.47 19.28
CA VAL A 3 10.89 -0.40 18.12
C VAL A 3 10.21 0.36 16.97
N LEU A 4 9.51 1.45 17.29
CA LEU A 4 8.84 2.32 16.30
C LEU A 4 9.84 3.15 15.47
N THR A 5 10.93 3.60 16.08
CA THR A 5 11.94 4.44 15.40
C THR A 5 12.80 3.65 14.41
N ILE A 6 13.07 2.38 14.66
CA ILE A 6 13.83 1.52 13.73
C ILE A 6 12.99 1.19 12.47
N LYS A 7 11.67 0.99 12.64
CA LYS A 7 10.70 0.72 11.56
C LYS A 7 10.55 1.90 10.59
N GLU A 8 10.35 3.09 11.13
CA GLU A 8 10.28 4.30 10.31
C GLU A 8 11.60 4.57 9.59
N LYS A 9 12.74 4.31 10.25
CA LYS A 9 14.06 4.40 9.62
C LYS A 9 14.23 3.41 8.48
N ALA A 10 13.78 2.16 8.63
CA ALA A 10 13.90 1.12 7.60
C ALA A 10 13.04 1.41 6.37
N ILE A 11 11.78 1.82 6.57
CA ILE A 11 10.88 2.24 5.48
C ILE A 11 11.44 3.49 4.79
N HIS A 12 11.93 4.45 5.56
CA HIS A 12 12.53 5.67 5.01
C HIS A 12 13.87 5.40 4.31
N LEU A 13 14.68 4.45 4.79
CA LEU A 13 15.94 4.04 4.14
C LEU A 13 15.68 3.27 2.85
N LEU A 14 14.71 2.36 2.82
CA LEU A 14 14.32 1.61 1.61
C LEU A 14 13.69 2.53 0.56
N SER A 15 12.78 3.42 0.96
CA SER A 15 12.23 4.45 0.07
C SER A 15 13.35 5.29 -0.53
N ARG A 16 14.31 5.75 0.29
CA ARG A 16 15.41 6.61 -0.15
C ARG A 16 16.42 5.88 -1.03
N LEU A 17 16.76 4.62 -0.70
CA LEU A 17 17.65 3.79 -1.52
C LEU A 17 17.07 3.51 -2.91
N VAL A 18 15.76 3.31 -3.02
CA VAL A 18 15.16 2.95 -4.30
C VAL A 18 14.89 4.20 -5.16
N GLU A 19 14.39 5.27 -4.56
CA GLU A 19 13.99 6.50 -5.27
C GLU A 19 15.21 7.39 -5.60
N ASP A 20 16.13 7.61 -4.66
CA ASP A 20 17.29 8.51 -4.85
C ASP A 20 18.49 7.81 -5.50
N ILE A 21 18.55 6.47 -5.51
CA ILE A 21 19.69 5.73 -6.04
C ILE A 21 19.28 4.84 -7.22
N ILE A 22 18.34 3.90 -7.05
CA ILE A 22 18.06 2.92 -8.11
C ILE A 22 17.45 3.59 -9.36
N LEU A 23 16.45 4.47 -9.20
CA LEU A 23 15.80 5.13 -10.32
C LEU A 23 16.75 6.02 -11.15
N PRO A 24 17.55 6.93 -10.55
CA PRO A 24 18.54 7.71 -11.29
C PRO A 24 19.70 6.85 -11.82
N VAL A 25 20.14 5.79 -11.11
CA VAL A 25 21.19 4.88 -11.61
C VAL A 25 20.71 4.12 -12.85
N VAL A 26 19.46 3.63 -12.85
CA VAL A 26 18.86 2.97 -14.02
C VAL A 26 18.78 3.96 -15.18
N LEU A 27 18.28 5.17 -14.95
CA LEU A 27 18.24 6.26 -15.94
C LEU A 27 19.62 6.59 -16.53
N VAL A 28 20.63 6.80 -15.67
CA VAL A 28 21.99 7.12 -16.09
C VAL A 28 22.62 5.96 -16.84
N SER A 29 22.45 4.71 -16.38
CA SER A 29 22.95 3.54 -17.09
C SER A 29 22.32 3.41 -18.48
N PHE A 30 21.02 3.70 -18.61
CA PHE A 30 20.32 3.61 -19.88
C PHE A 30 20.77 4.69 -20.85
N CYS A 31 20.96 5.92 -20.35
CA CYS A 31 21.54 7.01 -21.12
C CYS A 31 22.97 6.68 -21.58
N VAL A 32 23.82 6.11 -20.70
CA VAL A 32 25.19 5.71 -21.05
C VAL A 32 25.18 4.60 -22.09
N VAL A 33 24.32 3.58 -21.97
CA VAL A 33 24.18 2.50 -22.95
C VAL A 33 23.65 3.02 -24.29
N TYR A 34 22.65 3.91 -24.27
CA TYR A 34 22.12 4.53 -25.48
C TYR A 34 23.18 5.38 -26.20
N TRP A 35 23.86 6.27 -25.48
CA TRP A 35 24.91 7.12 -26.05
C TRP A 35 26.14 6.34 -26.52
N SER A 36 26.58 5.33 -25.75
CA SER A 36 27.67 4.46 -26.19
C SER A 36 27.29 3.65 -27.43
N SER A 37 26.05 3.18 -27.54
CA SER A 37 25.58 2.48 -28.74
C SER A 37 25.54 3.39 -29.98
N TYR A 38 25.25 4.69 -29.79
CA TYR A 38 25.26 5.68 -30.87
C TYR A 38 26.70 6.07 -31.29
N LEU A 39 27.62 6.20 -30.33
CA LEU A 39 29.01 6.64 -30.58
C LEU A 39 29.94 5.52 -31.07
N PHE A 40 29.71 4.27 -30.70
CA PHE A 40 30.60 3.14 -31.00
C PHE A 40 30.09 2.20 -32.10
N LYS A 41 29.03 2.60 -32.81
CA LYS A 41 28.32 1.79 -33.82
C LYS A 41 29.23 1.17 -34.90
N ASP A 42 30.34 1.82 -35.25
CA ASP A 42 31.25 1.40 -36.32
C ASP A 42 32.59 0.79 -35.84
N LYS A 43 32.87 0.71 -34.53
CA LYS A 43 34.23 0.37 -34.03
C LYS A 43 34.40 -1.02 -33.43
N TYR A 44 33.32 -1.70 -33.01
CA TYR A 44 33.44 -2.97 -32.28
C TYR A 44 32.39 -4.00 -32.72
N GLU A 45 32.85 -5.04 -33.43
CA GLU A 45 32.06 -6.16 -33.98
C GLU A 45 31.25 -6.93 -32.90
N VAL A 46 31.79 -7.01 -31.68
CA VAL A 46 31.12 -7.67 -30.55
C VAL A 46 29.94 -6.85 -30.03
N CYS A 47 30.09 -5.52 -29.98
CA CYS A 47 29.01 -4.62 -29.59
C CYS A 47 27.87 -4.64 -30.61
N GLU A 48 28.20 -4.76 -31.89
CA GLU A 48 27.21 -4.87 -32.96
C GLU A 48 26.34 -6.14 -32.84
N LYS A 49 26.94 -7.29 -32.52
CA LYS A 49 26.18 -8.54 -32.32
C LYS A 49 25.22 -8.48 -31.13
N ILE A 50 25.68 -7.95 -29.98
CA ILE A 50 24.83 -7.78 -28.80
C ILE A 50 23.68 -6.80 -29.11
N PHE A 51 24.00 -5.70 -29.78
CA PHE A 51 23.02 -4.69 -30.15
C PHE A 51 21.98 -5.20 -31.15
N ASN A 52 22.42 -5.99 -32.14
CA ASN A 52 21.53 -6.66 -33.08
C ASN A 52 20.66 -7.71 -32.37
N PHE A 53 21.16 -8.44 -31.38
CA PHE A 53 20.32 -9.34 -30.57
C PHE A 53 19.21 -8.58 -29.82
N PHE A 54 19.55 -7.45 -29.18
CA PHE A 54 18.55 -6.62 -28.49
C PHE A 54 17.50 -6.02 -29.44
N ILE A 55 17.89 -5.56 -30.62
CA ILE A 55 16.97 -4.91 -31.56
C ILE A 55 16.19 -5.92 -32.40
N ALA A 56 16.87 -6.93 -32.94
CA ALA A 56 16.30 -7.86 -33.91
C ALA A 56 15.53 -9.01 -33.25
N ASP A 57 16.05 -9.59 -32.16
CA ASP A 57 15.40 -10.74 -31.52
C ASP A 57 14.47 -10.28 -30.40
N LEU A 58 15.03 -9.55 -29.42
CA LEU A 58 14.26 -9.10 -28.26
C LEU A 58 13.22 -8.05 -28.66
N GLY A 59 13.63 -7.06 -29.47
CA GLY A 59 12.76 -6.00 -29.96
C GLY A 59 11.62 -6.51 -30.86
N TYR A 60 11.89 -7.48 -31.73
CA TYR A 60 10.84 -8.10 -32.54
C TYR A 60 9.84 -8.86 -31.68
N TYR A 61 10.31 -9.66 -30.71
CA TYR A 61 9.43 -10.36 -29.78
C TYR A 61 8.57 -9.38 -28.96
N LEU A 62 9.16 -8.31 -28.47
CA LEU A 62 8.46 -7.26 -27.72
C LEU A 62 7.55 -6.36 -28.57
N VAL A 63 7.59 -6.41 -29.89
CA VAL A 63 6.68 -5.65 -30.76
C VAL A 63 5.53 -6.54 -31.26
N TYR A 64 5.83 -7.80 -31.59
CA TYR A 64 4.87 -8.70 -32.23
C TYR A 64 4.25 -9.73 -31.27
N THR A 65 4.82 -9.93 -30.08
CA THR A 65 4.38 -10.96 -29.10
C THR A 65 4.03 -10.37 -27.73
N ASP A 66 4.02 -9.04 -27.62
CA ASP A 66 3.96 -8.29 -26.34
C ASP A 66 2.61 -8.29 -25.62
N GLY A 67 1.59 -8.96 -26.18
CA GLY A 67 0.24 -8.94 -25.63
C GLY A 67 0.20 -9.31 -24.14
N SER A 68 1.08 -10.21 -23.68
CA SER A 68 1.19 -10.59 -22.27
C SER A 68 1.72 -9.47 -21.38
N ILE A 69 2.73 -8.71 -21.81
CA ILE A 69 3.32 -7.65 -20.98
C ILE A 69 2.37 -6.46 -20.88
N VAL A 70 1.72 -6.09 -21.98
CA VAL A 70 0.67 -5.05 -22.00
C VAL A 70 -0.50 -5.44 -21.09
N THR A 71 -0.88 -6.73 -21.09
CA THR A 71 -1.90 -7.24 -20.18
C THR A 71 -1.46 -7.11 -18.72
N VAL A 72 -0.23 -7.49 -18.40
CA VAL A 72 0.33 -7.33 -17.04
C VAL A 72 0.33 -5.85 -16.64
N ALA A 73 0.80 -4.95 -17.50
CA ALA A 73 0.77 -3.51 -17.25
C ALA A 73 -0.65 -3.01 -16.97
N THR A 74 -1.64 -3.47 -17.72
CA THR A 74 -3.06 -3.13 -17.52
C THR A 74 -3.60 -3.62 -16.17
N VAL A 75 -3.24 -4.84 -15.75
CA VAL A 75 -3.59 -5.36 -14.41
C VAL A 75 -2.98 -4.50 -13.31
N PHE A 76 -1.72 -4.11 -13.46
CA PHE A 76 -1.05 -3.22 -12.50
C PHE A 76 -1.71 -1.83 -12.42
N ILE A 77 -2.16 -1.26 -13.54
CA ILE A 77 -2.96 -0.01 -13.54
C ILE A 77 -4.20 -0.19 -12.65
N GLY A 78 -4.92 -1.31 -12.78
CA GLY A 78 -6.08 -1.63 -11.94
C GLY A 78 -5.72 -1.75 -10.46
N ILE A 79 -4.66 -2.48 -10.13
CA ILE A 79 -4.17 -2.62 -8.75
C ILE A 79 -3.80 -1.26 -8.16
N TYR A 80 -3.08 -0.42 -8.90
CA TYR A 80 -2.70 0.91 -8.44
C TYR A 80 -3.92 1.79 -8.19
N PHE A 81 -4.91 1.75 -9.08
CA PHE A 81 -6.16 2.49 -8.91
C PHE A 81 -6.93 2.03 -7.67
N SER A 82 -7.11 0.71 -7.50
CA SER A 82 -7.80 0.15 -6.32
C SER A 82 -7.11 0.55 -5.02
N ILE A 83 -5.78 0.52 -4.99
CA ILE A 83 -5.02 0.91 -3.78
C ILE A 83 -5.10 2.43 -3.57
N TYR A 84 -5.07 3.23 -4.62
CA TYR A 84 -5.26 4.68 -4.52
C TYR A 84 -6.62 5.01 -3.89
N THR A 85 -7.69 4.34 -4.34
CA THR A 85 -9.03 4.47 -3.77
C THR A 85 -9.09 3.97 -2.33
N MET A 86 -8.47 2.83 -2.03
CA MET A 86 -8.38 2.28 -0.67
C MET A 86 -7.68 3.26 0.29
N LEU A 87 -6.50 3.76 -0.09
CA LEU A 87 -5.73 4.72 0.70
C LEU A 87 -6.49 6.04 0.91
N THR A 88 -7.28 6.47 -0.08
CA THR A 88 -8.12 7.68 0.01
C THR A 88 -9.36 7.47 0.86
N SER A 89 -9.94 6.26 0.85
CA SER A 89 -11.15 5.90 1.59
C SER A 89 -10.90 5.63 3.08
N ILE A 90 -9.65 5.41 3.48
CA ILE A 90 -9.31 5.14 4.87
C ILE A 90 -9.58 6.40 5.71
N GLN A 91 -10.57 6.30 6.60
CA GLN A 91 -10.90 7.33 7.59
C GLN A 91 -9.72 7.56 8.54
N THR A 92 -9.64 8.80 9.06
CA THR A 92 -8.58 9.40 9.89
C THR A 92 -8.11 8.61 11.12
N ASP A 93 -8.76 7.49 11.47
CA ASP A 93 -8.47 6.70 12.66
C ASP A 93 -7.64 5.42 12.41
N SER A 94 -7.28 5.12 11.15
CA SER A 94 -6.37 4.00 10.82
C SER A 94 -4.90 4.44 10.88
N VAL A 95 -3.98 3.48 11.07
CA VAL A 95 -2.51 3.69 11.13
C VAL A 95 -1.94 4.40 9.90
N LEU A 96 -2.67 4.46 8.79
CA LEU A 96 -2.37 5.36 7.67
C LEU A 96 -2.34 6.85 8.08
N SER A 97 -3.13 7.25 9.07
CA SER A 97 -3.08 8.56 9.71
C SER A 97 -1.90 8.72 10.66
N ASN A 98 -1.38 7.59 11.17
CA ASN A 98 -0.20 7.52 12.03
C ASN A 98 1.10 7.35 11.22
N LEU A 99 1.02 7.03 9.92
CA LEU A 99 2.09 7.26 8.97
C LEU A 99 2.27 8.77 8.89
N GLY A 100 3.39 9.28 9.41
CA GLY A 100 3.68 10.71 9.34
C GLY A 100 3.41 11.23 7.93
N ARG A 101 2.70 12.36 7.81
CA ARG A 101 2.19 12.95 6.55
C ARG A 101 3.18 12.88 5.37
N LYS A 102 4.49 13.00 5.66
CA LYS A 102 5.59 12.84 4.70
C LYS A 102 5.70 11.44 4.08
N ASN A 103 5.59 10.37 4.88
CA ASN A 103 5.68 8.99 4.41
C ASN A 103 4.43 8.59 3.62
N PHE A 104 3.26 9.08 4.03
CA PHE A 104 2.01 8.89 3.27
C PHE A 104 2.08 9.57 1.89
N GLN A 105 2.53 10.83 1.84
CA GLN A 105 2.74 11.54 0.57
C GLN A 105 3.78 10.84 -0.32
N LYS A 106 4.87 10.32 0.25
CA LYS A 106 5.86 9.53 -0.50
C LYS A 106 5.27 8.26 -1.08
N LEU A 107 4.47 7.52 -0.31
CA LEU A 107 3.78 6.32 -0.81
C LEU A 107 2.87 6.66 -1.98
N LEU A 108 2.09 7.75 -1.86
CA LEU A 108 1.22 8.24 -2.93
C LEU A 108 2.02 8.65 -4.17
N SER A 109 3.20 9.27 -3.98
CA SER A 109 4.10 9.64 -5.08
C SER A 109 4.60 8.41 -5.82
N ILE A 110 5.12 7.40 -5.12
CA ILE A 110 5.60 6.14 -5.72
C ILE A 110 4.47 5.43 -6.47
N LEU A 111 3.28 5.37 -5.87
CA LEU A 111 2.09 4.80 -6.50
C LEU A 111 1.72 5.55 -7.78
N GLY A 112 1.74 6.88 -7.73
CA GLY A 112 1.49 7.75 -8.89
C GLY A 112 2.53 7.57 -10.00
N THR A 113 3.81 7.46 -9.65
CA THR A 113 4.90 7.22 -10.61
C THR A 113 4.74 5.86 -11.30
N GLY A 114 4.46 4.80 -10.53
CA GLY A 114 4.19 3.47 -11.10
C GLY A 114 2.96 3.46 -12.00
N PHE A 115 1.90 4.14 -11.60
CA PHE A 115 0.70 4.32 -12.41
C PHE A 115 1.01 5.02 -13.73
N ILE A 116 1.73 6.14 -13.69
CA ILE A 116 2.11 6.90 -14.88
C ILE A 116 2.94 6.03 -15.82
N PHE A 117 3.94 5.29 -15.33
CA PHE A 117 4.76 4.45 -16.19
C PHE A 117 3.99 3.28 -16.79
N SER A 118 3.14 2.58 -16.03
CA SER A 118 2.28 1.52 -16.59
C SER A 118 1.29 2.06 -17.61
N PHE A 119 0.70 3.23 -17.33
CA PHE A 119 -0.24 3.88 -18.24
C PHE A 119 0.45 4.34 -19.51
N SER A 120 1.61 5.01 -19.40
CA SER A 120 2.43 5.43 -20.54
C SER A 120 2.90 4.24 -21.39
N TYR A 121 3.33 3.14 -20.77
CA TYR A 121 3.70 1.92 -21.50
C TYR A 121 2.53 1.37 -22.32
N THR A 122 1.37 1.21 -21.67
CA THR A 122 0.16 0.66 -22.30
C THR A 122 -0.34 1.57 -23.42
N LEU A 123 -0.32 2.89 -23.22
CA LEU A 123 -0.74 3.87 -24.23
C LEU A 123 0.25 3.93 -25.40
N TYR A 124 1.55 3.90 -25.12
CA TYR A 124 2.58 3.86 -26.15
C TYR A 124 2.48 2.56 -26.97
N SER A 125 2.02 1.46 -26.36
CA SER A 125 1.85 0.14 -27.02
C SER A 125 0.98 0.14 -28.26
N ILE A 126 -0.06 0.98 -28.26
CA ILE A 126 -0.97 1.13 -29.40
C ILE A 126 -0.21 1.61 -30.65
N PHE A 127 0.87 2.38 -30.48
CA PHE A 127 1.66 2.96 -31.55
C PHE A 127 2.96 2.22 -31.84
N PHE A 128 3.27 1.12 -31.14
CA PHE A 128 4.56 0.40 -31.27
C PHE A 128 4.83 -0.07 -32.68
N ILE A 129 3.86 -0.73 -33.32
CA ILE A 129 4.03 -1.31 -34.67
C ILE A 129 4.43 -0.20 -35.66
N LYS A 130 3.72 0.93 -35.62
CA LYS A 130 3.98 2.04 -36.52
C LYS A 130 5.33 2.72 -36.22
N SER A 131 5.69 2.85 -34.94
CA SER A 131 6.97 3.43 -34.55
C SER A 131 8.15 2.52 -34.93
N TYR A 132 7.99 1.20 -34.80
CA TYR A 132 9.01 0.20 -35.13
C TYR A 132 9.31 0.17 -36.63
N GLU A 133 8.31 0.32 -37.49
CA GLU A 133 8.51 0.45 -38.94
C GLU A 133 9.36 1.67 -39.33
N VAL A 134 9.18 2.79 -38.62
CA VAL A 134 9.89 4.05 -38.92
C VAL A 134 11.31 4.02 -38.37
N ASN A 135 11.50 3.61 -37.12
CA ASN A 135 12.82 3.57 -36.49
C ASN A 135 12.92 2.46 -35.44
N LYS A 136 13.30 1.27 -35.90
CA LYS A 136 13.46 0.06 -35.08
C LYS A 136 14.34 0.28 -33.85
N GLN A 137 15.49 0.95 -34.01
CA GLN A 137 16.45 1.13 -32.92
C GLN A 137 15.85 1.98 -31.81
N THR A 138 15.36 3.16 -32.14
CA THR A 138 14.81 4.08 -31.13
C THR A 138 13.58 3.49 -30.45
N THR A 139 12.68 2.83 -31.19
CA THR A 139 11.48 2.22 -30.62
C THR A 139 11.80 1.12 -29.61
N VAL A 140 12.70 0.19 -29.94
CA VAL A 140 13.06 -0.91 -29.02
C VAL A 140 13.73 -0.38 -27.76
N PHE A 141 14.58 0.64 -27.89
CA PHE A 141 15.21 1.27 -26.73
C PHE A 141 14.19 1.95 -25.81
N PHE A 142 13.27 2.74 -26.37
CA PHE A 142 12.20 3.36 -25.59
C PHE A 142 11.32 2.32 -24.92
N LEU A 143 11.02 1.25 -25.63
CA LEU A 143 10.18 0.17 -25.13
C LEU A 143 10.81 -0.55 -23.94
N LEU A 144 12.07 -0.96 -24.06
CA LEU A 144 12.83 -1.57 -22.97
C LEU A 144 13.00 -0.62 -21.79
N PHE A 145 13.21 0.67 -22.07
CA PHE A 145 13.31 1.70 -21.05
C PHE A 145 12.02 1.78 -20.21
N PHE A 146 10.85 1.89 -20.86
CA PHE A 146 9.58 1.91 -20.15
C PHE A 146 9.30 0.59 -19.42
N LEU A 147 9.66 -0.56 -20.02
CA LEU A 147 9.49 -1.85 -19.38
C LEU A 147 10.27 -1.95 -18.07
N ILE A 148 11.54 -1.54 -18.07
CA ILE A 148 12.41 -1.61 -16.88
C ILE A 148 11.92 -0.63 -15.82
N LEU A 149 11.51 0.58 -16.21
CA LEU A 149 10.93 1.55 -15.28
C LEU A 149 9.65 1.02 -14.64
N PHE A 150 8.76 0.44 -15.44
CA PHE A 150 7.54 -0.19 -14.97
C PHE A 150 7.83 -1.32 -13.99
N MET A 151 8.70 -2.27 -14.35
CA MET A 151 9.02 -3.42 -13.51
C MET A 151 9.69 -3.02 -12.19
N THR A 152 10.61 -2.04 -12.25
CA THR A 152 11.28 -1.51 -11.06
C THR A 152 10.28 -0.83 -10.13
N SER A 153 9.40 0.00 -10.67
CA SER A 153 8.36 0.68 -9.89
C SER A 153 7.35 -0.31 -9.29
N ALA A 154 6.95 -1.34 -10.05
CA ALA A 154 6.03 -2.37 -9.59
C ALA A 154 6.63 -3.20 -8.45
N PHE A 155 7.90 -3.58 -8.58
CA PHE A 155 8.62 -4.30 -7.53
C PHE A 155 8.76 -3.45 -6.26
N GLN A 156 9.16 -2.18 -6.39
CA GLN A 156 9.26 -1.23 -5.27
C GLN A 156 7.93 -1.10 -4.53
N PHE A 157 6.87 -0.87 -5.29
CA PHE A 157 5.54 -0.75 -4.74
C PHE A 157 5.11 -2.03 -4.00
N GLY A 158 5.31 -3.20 -4.63
CA GLY A 158 4.96 -4.50 -4.04
C GLY A 158 5.64 -4.76 -2.70
N VAL A 159 6.93 -4.42 -2.58
CA VAL A 159 7.67 -4.59 -1.31
C VAL A 159 7.14 -3.65 -0.23
N ILE A 160 6.95 -2.37 -0.56
CA ILE A 160 6.49 -1.37 0.41
C ILE A 160 5.08 -1.71 0.90
N ILE A 161 4.15 -2.00 -0.02
CA ILE A 161 2.78 -2.32 0.35
C ILE A 161 2.69 -3.61 1.14
N TYR A 162 3.50 -4.63 0.83
CA TYR A 162 3.55 -5.88 1.59
C TYR A 162 3.95 -5.64 3.05
N ILE A 163 4.96 -4.80 3.29
CA ILE A 163 5.41 -4.46 4.65
C ILE A 163 4.32 -3.70 5.41
N ILE A 164 3.67 -2.73 4.76
CA ILE A 164 2.57 -1.95 5.35
C ILE A 164 1.39 -2.87 5.69
N LEU A 165 0.93 -3.68 4.73
CA LEU A 165 -0.24 -4.52 4.87
C LEU A 165 -0.04 -5.61 5.94
N LYS A 166 1.12 -6.27 5.95
CA LYS A 166 1.46 -7.27 6.97
C LYS A 166 1.36 -6.68 8.38
N HIS A 167 1.79 -5.44 8.54
CA HIS A 167 1.74 -4.75 9.81
C HIS A 167 0.32 -4.32 10.20
N ASP A 168 -0.41 -3.72 9.26
CA ASP A 168 -1.79 -3.28 9.49
C ASP A 168 -2.69 -4.46 9.88
N ILE A 169 -2.55 -5.60 9.21
CA ILE A 169 -3.31 -6.81 9.55
C ILE A 169 -3.04 -7.24 11.00
N VAL A 170 -1.77 -7.29 11.43
CA VAL A 170 -1.41 -7.69 12.81
C VAL A 170 -1.99 -6.71 13.83
N LYS A 171 -1.85 -5.40 13.59
CA LYS A 171 -2.35 -4.39 14.52
C LYS A 171 -3.88 -4.36 14.57
N THR A 172 -4.56 -4.49 13.43
CA THR A 172 -6.03 -4.57 13.39
C THR A 172 -6.53 -5.78 14.15
N ILE A 173 -5.83 -6.92 14.10
CA ILE A 173 -6.17 -8.10 14.90
C ILE A 173 -6.06 -7.79 16.40
N GLU A 174 -4.96 -7.16 16.84
CA GLU A 174 -4.77 -6.76 18.25
C GLU A 174 -5.85 -5.77 18.72
N GLU A 175 -6.20 -4.77 17.91
CA GLU A 175 -7.24 -3.80 18.24
C GLU A 175 -8.64 -4.42 18.34
N ILE A 176 -8.96 -5.38 17.48
CA ILE A 176 -10.21 -6.14 17.53
C ILE A 176 -10.28 -6.95 18.84
N GLU A 177 -9.16 -7.58 19.23
CA GLU A 177 -9.09 -8.38 20.45
C GLU A 177 -9.23 -7.50 21.72
N GLU A 178 -8.57 -6.34 21.76
CA GLU A 178 -8.76 -5.38 22.84
C GLU A 178 -10.20 -4.83 22.90
N ARG A 179 -10.84 -4.57 21.75
CA ARG A 179 -12.25 -4.13 21.72
C ARG A 179 -13.16 -5.19 22.32
N ARG A 180 -12.99 -6.46 21.96
CA ARG A 180 -13.74 -7.57 22.55
C ARG A 180 -13.53 -7.67 24.07
N LEU A 181 -12.29 -7.54 24.54
CA LEU A 181 -11.99 -7.54 25.98
C LEU A 181 -12.64 -6.37 26.72
N ARG A 182 -12.65 -5.17 26.12
CA ARG A 182 -13.34 -3.99 26.67
C ARG A 182 -14.84 -4.19 26.72
N GLU A 183 -15.44 -4.75 25.68
CA GLU A 183 -16.87 -5.07 25.64
C GLU A 183 -17.25 -6.08 26.71
N LEU A 184 -16.47 -7.16 26.88
CA LEU A 184 -16.67 -8.15 27.95
C LEU A 184 -16.54 -7.53 29.35
N LYS A 185 -15.54 -6.67 29.56
CA LYS A 185 -15.33 -5.98 30.84
C LYS A 185 -16.47 -5.01 31.14
N ASN A 186 -16.95 -4.28 30.14
CA ASN A 186 -18.09 -3.37 30.27
C ASN A 186 -19.38 -4.13 30.57
N ALA A 187 -19.63 -5.25 29.87
CA ALA A 187 -20.77 -6.12 30.17
C ALA A 187 -20.72 -6.65 31.61
N THR A 188 -19.54 -7.07 32.08
CA THR A 188 -19.35 -7.52 33.47
C THR A 188 -19.60 -6.39 34.48
N LEU A 189 -19.16 -5.18 34.17
CA LEU A 189 -19.39 -3.99 34.99
C LEU A 189 -20.89 -3.64 35.06
N MET A 190 -21.60 -3.69 33.94
CA MET A 190 -23.05 -3.45 33.93
C MET A 190 -23.79 -4.51 34.73
N TYR A 191 -23.43 -5.79 34.59
CA TYR A 191 -24.03 -6.85 35.39
C TYR A 191 -23.82 -6.64 36.90
N LYS A 192 -22.61 -6.25 37.32
CA LYS A 192 -22.33 -5.94 38.74
C LYS A 192 -23.09 -4.70 39.22
N LEU A 193 -23.29 -3.72 38.35
CA LEU A 193 -24.06 -2.51 38.67
C LEU A 193 -25.54 -2.84 38.83
N GLU A 194 -26.11 -3.67 37.94
CA GLU A 194 -27.47 -4.18 38.06
C GLU A 194 -27.68 -4.96 39.36
N ASP A 195 -26.79 -5.90 39.69
CA ASP A 195 -26.84 -6.66 40.95
C ASP A 195 -26.75 -5.74 42.19
N PHE A 196 -25.94 -4.69 42.13
CA PHE A 196 -25.86 -3.71 43.21
C PHE A 196 -27.16 -2.90 43.37
N LEU A 197 -27.72 -2.43 42.26
CA LEU A 197 -28.97 -1.66 42.25
C LEU A 197 -30.15 -2.50 42.75
N ASP A 198 -30.24 -3.77 42.37
CA ASP A 198 -31.28 -4.69 42.85
C ASP A 198 -31.17 -4.95 44.35
N LYS A 199 -29.93 -5.07 44.87
CA LYS A 199 -29.71 -5.23 46.32
C LYS A 199 -30.12 -3.99 47.12
N GLU A 200 -29.81 -2.79 46.64
CA GLU A 200 -30.23 -1.55 47.29
C GLU A 200 -31.76 -1.40 47.26
N LYS A 201 -32.39 -1.63 46.11
CA LYS A 201 -33.85 -1.57 45.99
C LYS A 201 -34.56 -2.55 46.92
N ASN A 202 -34.06 -3.79 47.00
CA ASN A 202 -34.60 -4.78 47.93
C ASN A 202 -34.46 -4.37 49.40
N LYS A 203 -33.38 -3.66 49.79
CA LYS A 203 -33.24 -3.12 51.15
C LYS A 203 -34.24 -2.00 51.41
N GLU A 204 -34.44 -1.08 50.47
CA GLU A 204 -35.42 0.00 50.60
C GLU A 204 -36.84 -0.56 50.73
N ASP A 205 -37.20 -1.54 49.91
CA ASP A 205 -38.49 -2.22 49.97
C ASP A 205 -38.69 -2.94 51.32
N TYR A 206 -37.63 -3.56 51.85
CA TYR A 206 -37.66 -4.18 53.18
C TYR A 206 -37.82 -3.15 54.30
N GLN A 207 -37.17 -1.98 54.20
CA GLN A 207 -37.32 -0.88 55.16
C GLN A 207 -38.74 -0.31 55.13
N ARG A 208 -39.31 -0.04 53.95
CA ARG A 208 -40.71 0.40 53.80
C ARG A 208 -41.69 -0.63 54.34
N ALA A 209 -41.52 -1.91 54.03
CA ALA A 209 -42.38 -2.96 54.56
C ALA A 209 -42.34 -3.03 56.09
N ARG A 210 -41.16 -2.80 56.68
CA ARG A 210 -40.98 -2.76 58.14
C ARG A 210 -41.64 -1.54 58.77
N GLU A 211 -41.52 -0.36 58.17
CA GLU A 211 -42.20 0.87 58.59
C GLU A 211 -43.73 0.70 58.55
N ILE A 212 -44.26 0.15 57.45
CA ILE A 212 -45.69 -0.15 57.30
C ILE A 212 -46.14 -1.15 58.37
N SER A 213 -45.37 -2.22 58.62
CA SER A 213 -45.72 -3.20 59.66
C SER A 213 -45.73 -2.58 61.07
N ASN A 214 -44.81 -1.65 61.35
CA ASN A 214 -44.73 -0.97 62.64
C ASN A 214 -45.91 0.00 62.82
N HIS A 215 -46.30 0.72 61.76
CA HIS A 215 -47.49 1.56 61.76
C HIS A 215 -48.79 0.77 61.94
N LEU A 216 -48.89 -0.43 61.34
CA LEU A 216 -50.04 -1.31 61.53
C LEU A 216 -50.11 -1.92 62.93
N ARG A 217 -48.95 -2.14 63.57
CA ARG A 217 -48.84 -2.75 64.91
C ARG A 217 -49.06 -1.75 66.05
N ASN A 218 -48.68 -0.49 65.86
CA ASN A 218 -48.95 0.62 66.79
C ASN A 218 -49.71 1.73 66.04
N PRO A 219 -51.02 1.58 65.80
CA PRO A 219 -51.80 2.65 65.20
C PRO A 219 -51.81 3.86 66.15
N PRO A 220 -51.66 5.09 65.63
CA PRO A 220 -51.75 6.28 66.47
C PRO A 220 -53.11 6.31 67.16
N SER A 221 -53.11 6.35 68.49
CA SER A 221 -54.32 6.57 69.29
C SER A 221 -54.81 7.99 69.01
N ASN A 222 -55.98 8.09 68.39
CA ASN A 222 -56.75 9.35 68.30
C ASN A 222 -57.08 9.90 69.69
#